data_AF-A0A9W6H792-F1
#
_entry.id   AF-A0A9W6H792-F1
#
_cell.length_a   1.000
_cell.length_b   1.000
_cell.length_c   1.000
_cell.angle_alpha   90.00
_cell.angle_beta   90.00
_cell.angle_gamma   90.00
#
_symmetry.space_group_name_H-M   'P 1'
#
loop_
_entity.id
_entity.type
_entity.pdbx_description
1 polymer ?
#
loop_
_entity_poly.entity_id
_entity_poly.type
_entity_poly.pdbx_seq_one_letter_code
_entity_poly.pdbx_strand_id
1 'polypeptide(L)'
;MISAYRLIRSVLLTVAAVIGVASILLIGAGALMRVSPLIVISGSMEPTIPTGSLLLSAERPASEVKVGDIVTVARPNGDGTVTHRVISVTPGPEEATTLALQGDANASADPEPIVTKSVGQHILTVPAFGYVAAFFQTVRGLIVAALLALALLALYFFEPKSGKPQHGRRRRPKNHRADTAGSADAPPTNS
;
A
#
# COMPACT_ATOMS: atom_id res chain seq x y z
N MET A 1 -27.62 8.94 -11.01
CA MET A 1 -26.21 9.08 -11.44
C MET A 1 -25.33 9.79 -10.41
N ILE A 2 -25.68 10.99 -9.93
CA ILE A 2 -24.85 11.74 -8.95
C ILE A 2 -24.64 10.97 -7.62
N SER A 3 -25.66 10.28 -7.10
CA SER A 3 -25.53 9.48 -5.87
C SER A 3 -24.61 8.27 -6.03
N ALA A 4 -24.64 7.60 -7.19
CA ALA A 4 -23.76 6.47 -7.48
C ALA A 4 -22.28 6.91 -7.60
N TYR A 5 -22.02 8.04 -8.27
CA TYR A 5 -20.69 8.63 -8.34
C TYR A 5 -20.13 8.98 -6.95
N ARG A 6 -20.95 9.58 -6.08
CA ARG A 6 -20.53 9.93 -4.71
C ARG A 6 -20.17 8.69 -3.90
N LEU A 7 -20.94 7.61 -4.01
CA LEU A 7 -20.67 6.34 -3.34
C LEU A 7 -19.38 5.68 -3.85
N ILE A 8 -19.20 5.59 -5.16
CA ILE A 8 -17.99 5.00 -5.76
C ILE A 8 -16.75 5.79 -5.35
N ARG A 9 -16.82 7.13 -5.43
CA ARG A 9 -15.74 8.03 -4.99
C ARG A 9 -15.41 7.82 -3.52
N SER A 10 -16.42 7.79 -2.64
CA SER A 10 -16.16 7.62 -1.20
C SER A 10 -15.53 6.26 -0.91
N VAL A 11 -16.04 5.18 -1.52
CA VAL A 11 -15.47 3.83 -1.35
C VAL A 11 -14.02 3.81 -1.84
N LEU A 12 -13.74 4.35 -3.03
CA LEU A 12 -12.39 4.39 -3.60
C LEU A 12 -11.42 5.16 -2.69
N LEU A 13 -11.81 6.35 -2.22
CA LEU A 13 -10.98 7.15 -1.32
C LEU A 13 -10.77 6.48 0.03
N THR A 14 -11.81 5.85 0.61
CA THR A 14 -11.69 5.11 1.86
C THR A 14 -10.75 3.91 1.71
N VAL A 15 -10.89 3.13 0.64
CA VAL A 15 -10.00 2.00 0.36
C VAL A 15 -8.56 2.47 0.18
N ALA A 16 -8.33 3.52 -0.62
CA ALA A 16 -7.01 4.10 -0.81
C ALA A 16 -6.40 4.61 0.51
N ALA A 17 -7.19 5.27 1.36
CA ALA A 17 -6.76 5.74 2.66
C ALA A 17 -6.40 4.59 3.60
N VAL A 18 -7.23 3.53 3.68
CA VAL A 18 -6.96 2.35 4.49
C VAL A 18 -5.68 1.65 4.03
N ILE A 19 -5.49 1.47 2.72
CA ILE A 19 -4.26 0.89 2.15
C ILE A 19 -3.05 1.77 2.48
N GLY A 20 -3.19 3.09 2.36
CA GLY A 20 -2.12 4.04 2.67
C GLY A 20 -1.69 3.98 4.14
N VAL A 21 -2.65 4.01 5.07
CA VAL A 21 -2.40 3.89 6.51
C VAL A 21 -1.76 2.52 6.82
N ALA A 22 -2.31 1.43 6.30
CA ALA A 22 -1.74 0.10 6.50
C ALA A 22 -0.29 0.01 5.98
N SER A 23 -0.01 0.59 4.81
CA SER A 23 1.34 0.63 4.24
C SER A 23 2.31 1.40 5.13
N ILE A 24 1.92 2.57 5.63
CA ILE A 24 2.74 3.38 6.55
C ILE A 24 3.04 2.60 7.83
N LEU A 25 2.03 1.95 8.42
CA LEU A 25 2.20 1.15 9.62
C LEU A 25 3.13 -0.05 9.38
N LEU A 26 2.98 -0.75 8.26
CA LEU A 26 3.85 -1.88 7.90
C LEU A 26 5.30 -1.43 7.65
N ILE A 27 5.51 -0.32 6.96
CA ILE A 27 6.86 0.25 6.74
C ILE A 27 7.47 0.67 8.07
N GLY A 28 6.71 1.36 8.93
CA GLY A 28 7.18 1.78 10.25
C GLY A 28 7.53 0.61 11.17
N ALA A 29 6.68 -0.41 11.21
CA ALA A 29 6.94 -1.64 11.95
C ALA A 29 8.16 -2.39 11.40
N GLY A 30 8.28 -2.49 10.08
CA GLY A 30 9.43 -3.08 9.41
C GLY A 30 10.73 -2.37 9.75
N ALA A 31 10.75 -1.04 9.73
CA ALA A 31 11.91 -0.24 10.12
C ALA A 31 12.31 -0.48 11.58
N LEU A 32 11.34 -0.52 12.49
CA LEU A 32 11.59 -0.79 13.91
C LEU A 32 12.15 -2.20 14.15
N MET A 33 11.68 -3.19 13.37
CA MET A 33 12.14 -4.58 13.42
C MET A 33 13.37 -4.87 12.53
N ARG A 34 13.98 -3.84 11.93
CA ARG A 34 15.12 -3.97 11.00
C ARG A 34 14.85 -4.94 9.83
N VAL A 35 13.65 -4.89 9.27
CA VAL A 35 13.27 -5.63 8.07
C VAL A 35 13.73 -4.88 6.82
N SER A 36 14.44 -5.58 5.96
CA SER A 36 14.97 -5.07 4.70
C SER A 36 14.31 -5.75 3.50
N PRO A 37 13.65 -4.99 2.60
CA PRO A 37 13.18 -5.51 1.33
C PRO A 37 14.33 -5.63 0.32
N LEU A 38 14.42 -6.77 -0.36
CA LEU A 38 15.46 -7.12 -1.32
C LEU A 38 14.80 -7.59 -2.62
N ILE A 39 15.38 -7.22 -3.75
CA ILE A 39 14.94 -7.69 -5.08
C ILE A 39 15.86 -8.84 -5.48
N VAL A 40 15.27 -9.99 -5.81
CA VAL A 40 16.03 -11.18 -6.22
C VAL A 40 16.41 -11.05 -7.68
N ILE A 41 17.72 -10.99 -7.96
CA ILE A 41 18.27 -10.75 -9.29
C ILE A 41 18.82 -12.00 -9.98
N SER A 42 19.07 -13.08 -9.23
CA SER A 42 19.65 -14.33 -9.73
C SER A 42 18.77 -15.53 -9.40
N GLY A 43 18.80 -16.56 -10.25
CA GLY A 43 18.05 -17.80 -10.08
C GLY A 43 18.70 -18.85 -9.16
N SER A 44 19.71 -18.49 -8.35
CA SER A 44 20.42 -19.45 -7.50
C SER A 44 19.55 -20.08 -6.41
N MET A 45 18.42 -19.45 -6.07
CA MET A 45 17.46 -19.94 -5.08
C MET A 45 16.21 -20.56 -5.73
N GLU A 46 16.21 -20.82 -7.03
CA GLU A 46 15.08 -21.48 -7.69
C GLU A 46 15.00 -22.97 -7.32
N PRO A 47 13.78 -23.54 -7.20
CA PRO A 47 12.48 -22.91 -7.38
C PRO A 47 11.94 -22.19 -6.13
N THR A 48 12.61 -22.29 -4.98
CA THR A 48 12.14 -21.78 -3.68
C THR A 48 11.89 -20.27 -3.69
N ILE A 49 12.80 -19.50 -4.28
CA ILE A 49 12.71 -18.06 -4.43
C ILE A 49 12.98 -17.72 -5.90
N PRO A 50 11.92 -17.51 -6.70
CA PRO A 50 12.07 -17.17 -8.11
C PRO A 50 12.77 -15.83 -8.35
N THR A 51 13.48 -15.73 -9.47
CA THR A 51 14.04 -14.45 -9.92
C THR A 51 12.94 -13.38 -10.08
N GLY A 52 13.25 -12.12 -9.72
CA GLY A 52 12.28 -11.02 -9.75
C GLY A 52 11.31 -10.98 -8.57
N SER A 53 11.49 -11.84 -7.56
CA SER A 53 10.72 -11.78 -6.33
C SER A 53 11.13 -10.60 -5.45
N LEU A 54 10.17 -10.11 -4.65
CA LEU A 54 10.44 -9.24 -3.51
C LEU A 54 10.61 -10.11 -2.27
N LEU A 55 11.81 -10.07 -1.69
CA LEU A 55 12.17 -10.82 -0.50
C LEU A 55 12.22 -9.88 0.70
N LEU A 56 11.60 -10.27 1.82
CA LEU A 56 11.71 -9.58 3.09
C LEU A 56 12.63 -10.36 4.02
N SER A 57 13.61 -9.67 4.57
CA SER A 57 14.63 -10.23 5.45
C SER A 57 14.69 -9.44 6.76
N ALA A 58 14.68 -10.09 7.92
CA ALA A 58 14.87 -9.45 9.22
C ALA A 58 16.29 -9.68 9.74
N GLU A 59 16.90 -8.64 10.30
CA GLU A 59 18.19 -8.81 10.99
C GLU A 59 18.04 -9.72 12.22
N ARG A 60 18.92 -10.73 12.30
CA ARG A 60 18.99 -11.70 13.40
C ARG A 60 20.45 -11.96 13.78
N PRO A 61 20.74 -12.26 15.06
CA PRO A 61 22.05 -12.74 15.48
C PRO A 61 22.43 -14.02 14.72
N ALA A 62 23.67 -14.10 14.25
CA ALA A 62 24.14 -15.27 13.52
C ALA A 62 24.17 -16.54 14.40
N SER A 63 24.25 -16.36 15.72
CA SER A 63 24.17 -17.44 16.71
C SER A 63 22.80 -18.12 16.80
N GLU A 64 21.72 -17.48 16.32
CA GLU A 64 20.37 -18.05 16.29
C GLU A 64 20.08 -18.86 15.02
N VAL A 65 20.97 -18.77 14.02
CA VAL A 65 20.81 -19.38 12.69
C VAL A 65 20.99 -20.88 12.77
N LYS A 66 20.15 -21.60 12.02
CA LYS A 66 20.18 -23.06 11.94
C LYS A 66 20.42 -23.54 10.51
N VAL A 67 20.94 -24.76 10.40
CA VAL A 67 21.02 -25.46 9.11
C VAL A 67 19.62 -25.58 8.51
N GLY A 68 19.50 -25.23 7.24
CA GLY A 68 18.24 -25.17 6.49
C GLY A 68 17.63 -23.78 6.39
N ASP A 69 18.03 -22.81 7.23
CA ASP A 69 17.56 -21.43 7.14
C ASP A 69 18.03 -20.78 5.83
N ILE A 70 17.22 -19.87 5.28
CA ILE A 70 17.61 -19.02 4.16
C ILE A 70 18.04 -17.68 4.73
N VAL A 71 19.28 -17.28 4.44
CA VAL A 71 19.87 -16.07 4.98
C VAL A 71 20.45 -15.20 3.88
N THR A 72 20.34 -13.89 4.07
CA THR A 72 21.00 -12.85 3.30
C THR A 72 22.20 -12.34 4.08
N VAL A 73 23.37 -12.37 3.46
CA VAL A 73 24.63 -11.89 4.04
C VAL A 73 25.41 -11.05 3.03
N ALA A 74 26.27 -10.16 3.52
CA ALA A 74 27.20 -9.43 2.66
C ALA A 74 28.25 -10.38 2.09
N ARG A 75 28.59 -10.22 0.80
CA ARG A 75 29.66 -11.01 0.19
C ARG A 75 31.02 -10.52 0.70
N PRO A 76 31.99 -11.43 0.95
CA PRO A 76 33.34 -11.06 1.36
C PRO A 76 34.05 -10.10 0.38
N ASN A 77 33.74 -10.21 -0.91
CA ASN A 77 34.35 -9.41 -1.98
C ASN A 77 33.75 -7.99 -2.11
N GLY A 78 32.70 -7.66 -1.34
CA GLY A 78 32.05 -6.34 -1.39
C GLY A 78 31.02 -6.15 -2.51
N ASP A 79 30.73 -7.17 -3.32
CA ASP A 79 29.76 -7.11 -4.44
C ASP A 79 28.30 -7.23 -3.97
N GLY A 80 27.95 -6.48 -2.92
CA GLY A 80 26.61 -6.48 -2.33
C GLY A 80 26.33 -7.71 -1.46
N THR A 81 25.08 -8.18 -1.51
CA THR A 81 24.59 -9.28 -0.67
C THR A 81 24.28 -10.53 -1.48
N VAL A 82 24.36 -11.68 -0.84
CA VAL A 82 23.95 -13.00 -1.35
C VAL A 82 22.87 -13.57 -0.44
N THR A 83 21.86 -14.21 -1.03
CA THR A 83 20.80 -14.89 -0.27
C THR A 83 20.81 -16.36 -0.61
N HIS A 84 21.20 -17.21 0.32
CA HIS A 84 21.37 -18.66 0.12
C HIS A 84 20.94 -19.45 1.35
N ARG A 85 20.80 -20.78 1.20
CA ARG A 85 20.46 -21.68 2.29
C ARG A 85 21.70 -22.07 3.08
N VAL A 86 21.56 -22.07 4.40
CA VAL A 86 22.60 -22.51 5.34
C VAL A 86 22.71 -24.02 5.29
N ILE A 87 23.88 -24.53 4.95
CA ILE A 87 24.18 -25.97 4.93
C ILE A 87 25.06 -26.41 6.10
N SER A 88 25.79 -25.47 6.72
CA SER A 88 26.56 -25.71 7.94
C SER A 88 26.66 -24.44 8.79
N VAL A 89 26.65 -24.63 10.11
CA VAL A 89 26.81 -23.58 11.13
C VAL A 89 27.92 -23.99 12.07
N THR A 90 28.97 -23.18 12.14
CA THR A 90 30.10 -23.40 13.06
C THR A 90 30.25 -22.19 13.97
N PRO A 91 30.01 -22.33 15.29
CA PRO A 91 30.21 -21.23 16.25
C PRO A 91 31.67 -20.75 16.25
N GLY A 92 31.85 -19.45 16.28
CA GLY A 92 33.15 -18.77 16.39
C GLY A 92 33.29 -17.96 17.68
N PRO A 93 34.45 -17.30 17.89
CA PRO A 93 34.65 -16.41 19.02
C PRO A 93 33.81 -15.14 18.92
N GLU A 94 33.54 -14.49 20.07
CA GLU A 94 32.84 -13.19 20.16
C GLU A 94 31.48 -13.13 19.43
N GLU A 95 30.67 -14.18 19.56
CA GLU A 95 29.33 -14.31 18.94
C GLU A 95 29.35 -14.37 17.40
N ALA A 96 30.53 -14.43 16.78
CA ALA A 96 30.65 -14.69 15.37
C ALA A 96 30.26 -16.13 15.06
N THR A 97 29.67 -16.35 13.89
CA THR A 97 29.34 -17.68 13.39
C THR A 97 29.85 -17.80 11.97
N THR A 98 30.50 -18.93 11.67
CA THR A 98 30.92 -19.28 10.32
C THR A 98 29.81 -20.08 9.65
N LEU A 99 29.32 -19.56 8.54
CA LEU A 99 28.22 -20.13 7.78
C LEU A 99 28.73 -20.65 6.44
N ALA A 100 28.44 -21.92 6.12
CA ALA A 100 28.55 -22.40 4.75
C ALA A 100 27.17 -22.31 4.10
N LEU A 101 27.12 -21.67 2.94
CA LEU A 101 25.88 -21.38 2.21
C LEU A 101 25.86 -22.10 0.87
N GLN A 102 24.66 -22.40 0.39
CA GLN A 102 24.43 -22.97 -0.94
C GLN A 102 23.11 -22.45 -1.50
N GLY A 103 23.13 -22.01 -2.76
CA GLY A 103 21.90 -21.74 -3.50
C GLY A 103 21.14 -23.03 -3.79
N ASP A 104 19.82 -23.04 -3.63
CA ASP A 104 18.98 -24.22 -3.87
C ASP A 104 19.12 -24.80 -5.30
N ALA A 105 19.41 -23.95 -6.28
CA ALA A 105 19.65 -24.36 -7.67
C ALA A 105 21.13 -24.67 -7.97
N ASN A 106 22.05 -24.41 -7.03
CA ASN A 106 23.48 -24.59 -7.25
C ASN A 106 23.89 -26.05 -6.97
N ALA A 107 24.75 -26.60 -7.84
CA ALA A 107 25.25 -27.97 -7.71
C ALA A 107 26.26 -28.15 -6.56
N SER A 108 26.89 -27.08 -6.11
CA SER A 108 27.89 -27.08 -5.05
C SER A 108 27.66 -25.92 -4.08
N ALA A 109 28.22 -26.06 -2.88
CA ALA A 109 28.30 -24.98 -1.90
C ALA A 109 29.06 -23.76 -2.44
N ASP A 110 28.82 -22.61 -1.82
CA ASP A 110 29.57 -21.39 -2.09
C ASP A 110 31.06 -21.59 -1.74
N PRO A 111 32.00 -21.01 -2.51
CA PRO A 111 33.42 -21.32 -2.36
C PRO A 111 34.04 -20.92 -1.02
N GLU A 112 33.55 -19.82 -0.42
CA GLU A 112 34.08 -19.27 0.81
C GLU A 112 32.99 -19.24 1.90
N PRO A 113 33.24 -19.87 3.07
CA PRO A 113 32.38 -19.69 4.23
C PRO A 113 32.37 -18.24 4.69
N ILE A 114 31.22 -17.79 5.21
CA ILE A 114 31.02 -16.41 5.63
C ILE A 114 31.03 -16.35 7.15
N VAL A 115 31.93 -15.55 7.71
CA VAL A 115 32.01 -15.28 9.14
C VAL A 115 31.27 -13.97 9.43
N THR A 116 30.20 -14.04 10.23
CA THR A 116 29.40 -12.85 10.56
C THR A 116 28.80 -12.95 11.96
N LYS A 117 28.47 -11.80 12.56
CA LYS A 117 27.75 -11.69 13.83
C LYS A 117 26.25 -11.51 13.64
N SER A 118 25.81 -10.98 12.49
CA SER A 118 24.40 -10.87 12.14
C SER A 118 24.13 -11.32 10.71
N VAL A 119 22.90 -11.78 10.47
CA VAL A 119 22.40 -12.15 9.16
C VAL A 119 21.04 -11.52 8.94
N GLY A 120 20.67 -11.36 7.68
CA GLY A 120 19.28 -11.17 7.32
C GLY A 120 18.58 -12.54 7.20
N GLN A 121 17.67 -12.91 8.10
CA GLN A 121 16.89 -14.13 7.96
C GLN A 121 15.67 -13.88 7.07
N HIS A 122 15.45 -14.76 6.09
CA HIS A 122 14.27 -14.76 5.24
C HIS A 122 12.97 -14.87 6.06
N ILE A 123 12.01 -13.98 5.80
CA ILE A 123 10.68 -14.00 6.43
C ILE A 123 9.60 -14.35 5.41
N LEU A 124 9.63 -13.65 4.27
CA LEU A 124 8.57 -13.71 3.28
C LEU A 124 9.14 -13.45 1.88
N THR A 125 8.59 -14.15 0.90
CA THR A 125 8.82 -13.89 -0.52
C THR A 125 7.49 -13.61 -1.21
N VAL A 126 7.45 -12.57 -2.03
CA VAL A 126 6.34 -12.29 -2.94
C VAL A 126 6.86 -12.39 -4.38
N PRO A 127 6.53 -13.47 -5.10
CA PRO A 127 6.97 -13.65 -6.49
C PRO A 127 6.57 -12.49 -7.40
N ALA A 128 7.43 -12.16 -8.37
CA ALA A 128 7.27 -11.08 -9.35
C ALA A 128 7.13 -9.64 -8.80
N PHE A 129 6.90 -9.44 -7.50
CA PHE A 129 6.77 -8.11 -6.91
C PHE A 129 8.08 -7.30 -6.91
N GLY A 130 9.24 -7.95 -7.07
CA GLY A 130 10.51 -7.28 -7.26
C GLY A 130 10.53 -6.43 -8.53
N TYR A 131 9.84 -6.85 -9.60
CA TYR A 131 9.70 -6.04 -10.82
C TYR A 131 8.87 -4.78 -10.59
N VAL A 132 7.81 -4.87 -9.79
CA VAL A 132 6.99 -3.71 -9.41
C VAL A 132 7.82 -2.72 -8.60
N ALA A 133 8.56 -3.21 -7.60
CA ALA A 133 9.45 -2.39 -6.79
C ALA A 133 10.54 -1.71 -7.66
N ALA A 134 11.19 -2.47 -8.54
CA ALA A 134 12.20 -1.94 -9.48
C ALA A 134 11.61 -0.88 -10.41
N PHE A 135 10.37 -1.07 -10.91
CA PHE A 135 9.72 -0.09 -11.77
C PHE A 135 9.55 1.27 -11.07
N PHE A 136 9.10 1.29 -9.82
CA PHE A 136 8.93 2.52 -9.05
C PHE A 136 10.24 3.19 -8.62
N GLN A 137 11.37 2.49 -8.73
CA GLN A 137 12.71 3.10 -8.57
C GLN A 137 13.18 3.85 -9.84
N THR A 138 12.48 3.70 -10.97
CA THR A 138 12.79 4.44 -12.20
C THR A 138 12.10 5.79 -12.27
N VAL A 139 12.66 6.75 -13.03
CA VAL A 139 12.03 8.06 -13.28
C VAL A 139 10.62 7.92 -13.85
N ARG A 140 10.40 6.95 -14.76
CA ARG A 140 9.08 6.69 -15.36
C ARG A 140 8.09 6.21 -14.30
N GLY A 141 8.50 5.29 -13.43
CA GLY A 141 7.67 4.82 -12.33
C GLY A 141 7.31 5.93 -11.35
N LEU A 142 8.26 6.80 -11.03
CA LEU A 142 8.01 7.98 -10.18
C LEU A 142 7.01 8.96 -10.81
N ILE A 143 7.11 9.22 -12.12
CA ILE A 143 6.12 10.04 -12.84
C ILE A 143 4.72 9.41 -12.73
N VAL A 144 4.60 8.10 -12.96
CA VAL A 144 3.31 7.38 -12.84
C VAL A 144 2.77 7.49 -11.41
N ALA A 145 3.60 7.29 -10.39
CA ALA A 145 3.21 7.42 -8.98
C ALA A 145 2.71 8.84 -8.66
N ALA A 146 3.42 9.87 -9.12
CA ALA A 146 3.05 11.26 -8.91
C ALA A 146 1.70 11.60 -9.57
N LEU A 147 1.47 11.12 -10.80
CA LEU A 147 0.19 11.32 -11.50
C LEU A 147 -0.96 10.61 -10.79
N LEU A 148 -0.76 9.40 -10.28
CA LEU A 148 -1.76 8.68 -9.48
C LEU A 148 -2.09 9.43 -8.19
N ALA A 149 -1.08 9.94 -7.48
CA ALA A 149 -1.27 10.74 -6.28
C ALA A 149 -2.05 12.03 -6.58
N LEU A 150 -1.70 12.74 -7.67
CA LEU A 150 -2.39 13.94 -8.10
C LEU A 150 -3.84 13.65 -8.51
N ALA A 151 -4.11 12.53 -9.18
CA ALA A 151 -5.45 12.10 -9.53
C ALA A 151 -6.31 11.81 -8.29
N LEU A 152 -5.75 11.12 -7.29
CA LEU A 152 -6.43 10.90 -5.99
C LEU A 152 -6.71 12.22 -5.27
N LEU A 153 -5.77 13.17 -5.31
CA LEU A 153 -5.93 14.50 -4.73
C LEU A 153 -7.02 15.30 -5.44
N ALA A 154 -7.05 15.26 -6.77
CA ALA A 154 -8.08 15.89 -7.58
C ALA A 154 -9.46 15.26 -7.28
N LEU A 155 -9.55 13.93 -7.17
CA LEU A 155 -10.76 13.25 -6.75
C LEU A 155 -11.20 13.67 -5.33
N TYR A 156 -10.26 13.93 -4.42
CA TYR A 156 -10.55 14.43 -3.08
C TYR A 156 -11.10 15.86 -3.08
N PHE A 157 -10.51 16.79 -3.84
CA PHE A 157 -10.92 18.21 -3.82
C PHE A 157 -12.08 18.56 -4.76
N PHE A 158 -12.16 17.94 -5.94
CA PHE A 158 -13.17 18.28 -6.92
C PHE A 158 -14.46 17.51 -6.66
N GLU A 159 -15.35 18.12 -5.88
CA GLU A 159 -16.73 17.69 -5.82
C GLU A 159 -17.48 18.08 -7.10
N PRO A 160 -18.22 17.15 -7.74
CA PRO A 160 -19.10 17.52 -8.82
C PRO A 160 -20.13 18.51 -8.29
N LYS A 161 -20.17 19.71 -8.90
CA LYS A 161 -21.21 20.70 -8.62
C LYS A 161 -22.57 20.03 -8.85
N SER A 162 -23.25 19.68 -7.76
CA SER A 162 -24.63 19.25 -7.83
C SER A 162 -25.46 20.46 -8.22
N GLY A 163 -25.90 20.52 -9.49
CA GLY A 163 -26.99 21.41 -9.87
C GLY A 163 -28.18 21.06 -8.98
N LYS A 164 -28.45 21.89 -7.96
CA LYS A 164 -29.68 21.75 -7.18
C LYS A 164 -30.82 21.89 -8.18
N PRO A 165 -31.78 20.94 -8.28
CA PRO A 165 -32.99 21.22 -9.01
C PRO A 165 -33.65 22.40 -8.28
N GLN A 166 -33.67 23.55 -8.95
CA GLN A 166 -34.40 24.72 -8.51
C GLN A 166 -35.86 24.30 -8.47
N HIS A 167 -36.32 23.79 -7.32
CA HIS A 167 -37.73 23.58 -7.06
C HIS A 167 -38.34 24.98 -7.11
N GLY A 168 -38.87 25.31 -8.30
CA GLY A 168 -39.59 26.54 -8.55
C GLY A 168 -40.61 26.70 -7.44
N ARG A 169 -40.47 27.77 -6.67
CA ARG A 169 -41.50 28.23 -5.74
C ARG A 169 -42.80 28.34 -6.53
N ARG A 170 -43.67 27.34 -6.37
CA ARG A 170 -45.04 27.33 -6.87
C ARG A 170 -45.69 28.65 -6.46
N ARG A 171 -46.11 29.43 -7.46
CA ARG A 171 -46.92 30.63 -7.28
C ARG A 171 -48.15 30.27 -6.45
N ARG A 172 -48.34 30.97 -5.34
CA ARG A 172 -49.54 30.92 -4.49
C ARG A 172 -50.73 31.48 -5.30
N PRO A 173 -51.87 30.80 -5.43
CA PRO A 173 -53.05 31.39 -6.08
C PRO A 173 -53.68 32.42 -5.14
N LYS A 174 -54.06 33.57 -5.71
CA LYS A 174 -54.68 34.71 -5.05
C LYS A 174 -56.19 34.42 -4.97
N ASN A 175 -56.72 34.10 -3.78
CA ASN A 175 -58.16 33.96 -3.58
C ASN A 175 -58.81 35.35 -3.57
N HIS A 176 -59.60 35.65 -4.60
CA HIS A 176 -60.70 36.62 -4.52
C HIS A 176 -61.88 35.90 -3.86
N ARG A 177 -62.27 36.33 -2.66
CA ARG A 177 -63.62 36.06 -2.13
C ARG A 177 -64.45 37.32 -2.35
N ALA A 178 -65.47 37.14 -3.16
CA ALA A 178 -66.63 38.00 -3.28
C ALA A 178 -67.51 37.76 -2.06
N ASP A 179 -67.76 38.80 -1.28
CA ASP A 179 -68.85 38.82 -0.30
C ASP A 179 -69.94 39.71 -0.90
N THR A 180 -71.00 39.08 -1.41
CA THR A 180 -72.26 39.74 -1.81
C THR A 180 -73.43 38.96 -1.23
N ALA A 181 -74.45 39.73 -0.82
CA ALA A 181 -75.79 39.36 -0.36
C ALA A 181 -75.90 38.87 1.09
N GLY A 182 -76.85 39.29 1.93
CA GLY A 182 -78.03 40.17 1.82
C GLY A 182 -78.38 40.60 3.27
N SER A 183 -79.44 41.30 3.64
CA SER A 183 -80.77 41.64 3.09
C SER A 183 -81.36 42.71 4.05
N ALA A 184 -81.81 43.87 3.57
CA ALA A 184 -83.21 44.27 3.38
C ALA A 184 -84.03 44.59 4.66
N ASP A 185 -84.39 45.87 4.81
CA ASP A 185 -85.62 46.50 5.35
C ASP A 185 -85.25 47.95 5.78
N ALA A 186 -85.99 49.05 5.65
CA ALA A 186 -87.20 49.55 4.97
C ALA A 186 -87.24 51.10 5.30
N PRO A 187 -88.10 51.96 4.70
CA PRO A 187 -87.77 53.37 4.38
C PRO A 187 -88.52 54.45 5.23
N PRO A 188 -88.72 55.72 4.77
CA PRO A 188 -87.93 56.92 5.10
C PRO A 188 -88.72 58.05 5.81
N THR A 189 -88.07 59.03 6.47
CA THR A 189 -88.68 60.37 6.75
C THR A 189 -87.68 61.52 6.96
N ASN A 190 -87.91 62.60 6.21
CA ASN A 190 -87.59 64.04 6.34
C ASN A 190 -86.71 64.58 7.49
N SER A 191 -85.78 65.49 7.13
CA SER A 191 -85.87 66.95 7.37
C SER A 191 -84.83 67.69 6.53
#